data_AF-A9PIP5-F1
#
_entry.id   AF-A9PIP5-F1
#
_cell.length_a   1.000
_cell.length_b   1.000
_cell.length_c   1.000
_cell.angle_alpha   90.00
_cell.angle_beta   90.00
_cell.angle_gamma   90.00
#
_symmetry.space_group_name_H-M   'P 1'
#
loop_
_entity.id
_entity.type
_entity.pdbx_description
1 polymer ?
#
loop_
_entity_poly.entity_id
_entity_poly.type
_entity_poly.pdbx_seq_one_letter_code
_entity_poly.pdbx_strand_id
1 'polypeptide(L)'
;MLRHKEALRLLLQRKKQLQKRLQWDLLHRSWTRVPHHQFLVSTGGLLRKAQVEEFYVITWDSPKEQIFEMPTGGAAIMREGPNLLKLARKEQCLALGTRLRSKYKIKYQFYRVFPNGEVQYLHPKDGVYPEKVNPGRQGVGQNFRSIGKNVSPIEVKFTGKQVYDL
;
A
#
# COMPACT_ATOMS: atom_id res chain seq x y z
N MET A 1 33.35 3.29 20.56
CA MET A 1 33.08 2.94 19.15
C MET A 1 31.61 2.63 18.83
N LEU A 2 30.78 2.11 19.75
CA LEU A 2 29.35 1.81 19.47
C LEU A 2 28.49 3.05 19.13
N ARG A 3 28.62 4.13 19.91
CA ARG A 3 27.80 5.35 19.77
C ARG A 3 27.89 6.01 18.38
N HIS A 4 29.03 5.88 17.71
CA HIS A 4 29.27 6.47 16.39
C HIS A 4 28.57 5.70 15.26
N LYS A 5 28.46 4.37 15.38
CA LYS A 5 27.74 3.52 14.42
C LYS A 5 26.23 3.70 14.51
N GLU A 6 25.69 3.93 15.71
CA GLU A 6 24.28 4.24 15.93
C GLU A 6 23.91 5.62 15.40
N ALA A 7 24.76 6.63 15.62
CA ALA A 7 24.58 7.97 15.05
C ALA A 7 24.55 7.95 13.51
N LEU A 8 25.43 7.18 12.87
CA LEU A 8 25.42 6.99 11.41
C LEU A 8 24.16 6.29 10.91
N ARG A 9 23.64 5.28 11.64
CA ARG A 9 22.35 4.64 11.30
C ARG A 9 21.18 5.60 11.41
N LEU A 10 21.12 6.38 12.50
CA LEU A 10 20.11 7.40 12.71
C LEU A 10 20.17 8.48 11.63
N LEU A 11 21.36 8.94 11.24
CA LEU A 11 21.55 9.89 10.15
C LEU A 11 21.13 9.31 8.79
N LEU A 12 21.42 8.04 8.51
CA LEU A 12 20.98 7.36 7.29
C LEU A 12 19.45 7.22 7.26
N GLN A 13 18.85 6.91 8.41
CA GLN A 13 17.40 6.81 8.57
C GLN A 13 16.71 8.17 8.44
N ARG A 14 17.30 9.24 9.00
CA ARG A 14 16.85 10.63 8.84
C ARG A 14 17.01 11.09 7.40
N LYS A 15 18.11 10.79 6.72
CA LYS A 15 18.30 11.08 5.28
C LYS A 15 17.27 10.35 4.42
N LYS A 16 17.00 9.06 4.69
CA LYS A 16 15.93 8.31 3.99
C LYS A 16 14.54 8.89 4.25
N GLN A 17 14.26 9.36 5.47
CA GLN A 17 12.99 10.02 5.77
C GLN A 17 12.87 11.41 5.14
N LEU A 18 13.94 12.21 5.14
CA LEU A 18 13.97 13.53 4.48
C LEU A 18 13.87 13.40 2.97
N GLN A 19 14.51 12.39 2.37
CA GLN A 19 14.40 12.11 0.94
C GLN A 19 12.99 11.64 0.57
N LYS A 20 12.36 10.82 1.42
CA LYS A 20 10.94 10.48 1.29
C LYS A 20 10.05 11.71 1.43
N ARG A 21 10.35 12.62 2.36
CA ARG A 21 9.58 13.86 2.59
C ARG A 21 9.73 14.86 1.44
N LEU A 22 10.94 15.04 0.90
CA LEU A 22 11.18 15.85 -0.30
C LEU A 22 10.49 15.23 -1.53
N GLN A 23 10.55 13.91 -1.66
CA GLN A 23 9.83 13.19 -2.70
C GLN A 23 8.31 13.36 -2.51
N TRP A 24 7.81 13.41 -1.27
CA TRP A 24 6.42 13.72 -0.96
C TRP A 24 6.02 15.16 -1.26
N ASP A 25 6.84 16.16 -0.97
CA ASP A 25 6.53 17.57 -1.26
C ASP A 25 6.59 17.86 -2.76
N LEU A 26 7.55 17.26 -3.47
CA LEU A 26 7.64 17.29 -4.93
C LEU A 26 6.47 16.54 -5.57
N LEU A 27 6.13 15.38 -5.02
CA LEU A 27 4.91 14.67 -5.37
C LEU A 27 3.74 15.61 -5.13
N HIS A 28 3.52 16.19 -3.93
CA HIS A 28 2.31 16.96 -3.59
C HIS A 28 2.11 18.16 -4.52
N ARG A 29 3.22 18.81 -4.91
CA ARG A 29 3.24 19.88 -5.91
C ARG A 29 3.01 19.38 -7.35
N SER A 30 3.35 18.13 -7.66
CA SER A 30 2.99 17.49 -8.92
C SER A 30 1.57 16.89 -8.92
N TRP A 31 1.05 16.47 -7.75
CA TRP A 31 -0.28 15.85 -7.55
C TRP A 31 -1.42 16.81 -7.91
N THR A 32 -1.24 18.13 -7.74
CA THR A 32 -2.20 19.13 -8.24
C THR A 32 -2.20 19.28 -9.76
N ARG A 33 -1.20 18.72 -10.48
CA ARG A 33 -1.07 18.77 -11.95
C ARG A 33 -1.29 17.42 -12.63
N VAL A 34 -1.38 16.33 -11.89
CA VAL A 34 -1.71 15.03 -12.47
C VAL A 34 -3.20 15.05 -12.84
N PRO A 35 -3.56 14.89 -14.11
CA PRO A 35 -4.95 14.95 -14.50
C PRO A 35 -5.72 13.79 -13.89
N HIS A 36 -6.81 14.09 -13.19
CA HIS A 36 -7.72 13.06 -12.73
C HIS A 36 -8.43 12.38 -13.92
N HIS A 37 -8.65 11.07 -13.77
CA HIS A 37 -9.39 10.25 -14.73
C HIS A 37 -10.77 10.83 -15.03
N GLN A 38 -11.18 10.80 -16.30
CA GLN A 38 -12.54 11.15 -16.68
C GLN A 38 -13.48 10.06 -16.18
N PHE A 39 -14.30 10.42 -15.18
CA PHE A 39 -15.27 9.53 -14.57
C PHE A 39 -16.56 10.30 -14.26
N LEU A 40 -17.68 9.79 -14.75
CA LEU A 40 -19.03 10.25 -14.43
C LEU A 40 -19.43 9.58 -13.11
N VAL A 41 -19.16 10.27 -11.99
CA VAL A 41 -19.70 10.08 -10.62
C VAL A 41 -20.26 8.68 -10.26
N SER A 42 -19.69 8.05 -9.23
CA SER A 42 -20.21 6.82 -8.60
C SER A 42 -20.43 7.01 -7.10
N THR A 43 -21.44 6.32 -6.58
CA THR A 43 -21.81 6.31 -5.16
C THR A 43 -20.82 5.52 -4.28
N GLY A 44 -19.91 4.74 -4.88
CA GLY A 44 -18.91 3.93 -4.17
C GLY A 44 -17.61 4.66 -3.81
N GLY A 45 -17.57 5.99 -3.95
CA GLY A 45 -16.38 6.83 -3.76
C GLY A 45 -15.99 7.08 -2.29
N LEU A 46 -15.28 8.18 -2.06
CA LEU A 46 -14.82 8.58 -0.73
C LEU A 46 -16.01 9.04 0.12
N LEU A 47 -16.22 8.37 1.26
CA LEU A 47 -17.23 8.74 2.26
C LEU A 47 -16.57 9.40 3.47
N ARG A 48 -17.36 9.79 4.49
CA ARG A 48 -16.89 10.46 5.71
C ARG A 48 -15.71 9.76 6.39
N LYS A 49 -15.61 8.43 6.28
CA LYS A 49 -14.48 7.63 6.76
C LYS A 49 -13.12 8.12 6.22
N ALA A 50 -13.09 8.55 4.96
CA ALA A 50 -11.89 9.08 4.32
C ALA A 50 -11.39 10.39 4.95
N GLN A 51 -12.28 11.18 5.54
CA GLN A 51 -11.94 12.44 6.19
C GLN A 51 -11.48 12.24 7.64
N VAL A 52 -12.02 11.24 8.33
CA VAL A 52 -11.83 11.08 9.78
C VAL A 52 -10.79 10.01 10.13
N GLU A 53 -10.68 8.94 9.35
CA GLU A 53 -9.77 7.82 9.66
C GLU A 53 -8.57 7.76 8.70
N GLU A 54 -8.85 7.52 7.42
CA GLU A 54 -7.81 7.29 6.41
C GLU A 54 -8.42 7.11 5.02
N PHE A 55 -7.62 7.37 4.00
CA PHE A 55 -7.91 6.97 2.63
C PHE A 55 -6.68 6.38 1.96
N TYR A 56 -6.91 5.67 0.87
CA TYR A 56 -5.86 5.01 0.12
C TYR A 56 -5.70 5.69 -1.23
N VAL A 57 -4.48 5.66 -1.74
CA VAL A 57 -4.16 6.30 -2.99
C VAL A 57 -3.26 5.42 -3.81
N ILE A 58 -3.68 5.13 -5.04
CA ILE A 58 -2.96 4.28 -5.98
C ILE A 58 -2.47 5.14 -7.15
N THR A 59 -1.21 4.92 -7.53
CA THR A 59 -0.54 5.54 -8.67
C THR A 59 -0.05 4.46 -9.62
N TRP A 60 -0.13 4.73 -10.91
CA TRP A 60 0.43 3.87 -11.94
C TRP A 60 0.80 4.70 -13.17
N ASP A 61 1.60 4.13 -14.05
CA ASP A 61 2.01 4.77 -15.30
C ASP A 61 1.45 3.98 -16.49
N SER A 62 0.68 4.65 -17.35
CA SER A 62 0.03 4.00 -18.50
C SER A 62 0.73 4.40 -19.81
N PRO A 63 1.10 3.44 -20.68
CA PRO A 63 1.75 3.76 -21.96
C PRO A 63 0.79 4.33 -23.01
N LYS A 64 -0.52 4.28 -22.76
CA LYS A 64 -1.55 4.78 -23.68
C LYS A 64 -2.84 5.14 -22.95
N GLU A 65 -3.65 5.96 -23.59
CA GLU A 65 -5.02 6.20 -23.15
C GLU A 65 -5.90 4.97 -23.43
N GLN A 66 -6.59 4.47 -22.42
CA GLN A 66 -7.45 3.28 -22.55
C GLN A 66 -8.50 3.19 -21.45
N ILE A 67 -9.56 2.45 -21.71
CA ILE A 67 -10.65 2.23 -20.75
C ILE A 67 -10.25 1.14 -19.75
N PHE A 68 -10.56 1.37 -18.48
CA PHE A 68 -10.48 0.37 -17.42
C PHE A 68 -11.72 0.40 -16.53
N GLU A 69 -11.95 -0.72 -15.87
CA GLU A 69 -13.05 -0.85 -14.92
C GLU A 69 -12.60 -0.44 -13.52
N MET A 70 -13.47 0.32 -12.86
CA MET A 70 -13.26 0.81 -11.51
C MET A 70 -13.61 -0.27 -10.47
N PRO A 71 -12.84 -0.41 -9.37
CA PRO A 71 -13.13 -1.40 -8.32
C PRO A 71 -14.42 -1.08 -7.55
N THR A 72 -14.91 0.15 -7.63
CA THR A 72 -16.17 0.63 -7.03
C THR A 72 -17.34 0.58 -8.01
N GLY A 73 -17.17 -0.07 -9.16
CA GLY A 73 -18.15 -0.13 -10.25
C GLY A 73 -18.00 1.01 -11.26
N GLY A 74 -18.42 0.73 -12.50
CA GLY A 74 -18.29 1.63 -13.65
C GLY A 74 -16.98 1.44 -14.42
N ALA A 75 -16.83 2.24 -15.48
CA ALA A 75 -15.62 2.31 -16.29
C ALA A 75 -15.07 3.74 -16.28
N ALA A 76 -13.75 3.87 -16.29
CA ALA A 76 -13.04 5.12 -16.35
C ALA A 76 -11.97 5.04 -17.45
N ILE A 77 -11.56 6.19 -17.96
CA ILE A 77 -10.48 6.28 -18.95
C ILE A 77 -9.18 6.62 -18.22
N MET A 78 -8.16 5.76 -18.35
CA MET A 78 -6.80 6.08 -17.91
C MET A 78 -6.10 6.88 -18.98
N ARG A 79 -5.43 7.97 -18.60
CA ARG A 79 -4.68 8.80 -19.54
C ARG A 79 -3.31 8.19 -19.79
N GLU A 80 -2.67 8.58 -20.88
CA GLU A 80 -1.25 8.28 -21.09
C GLU A 80 -0.38 9.00 -20.03
N GLY A 81 0.62 8.31 -19.49
CA GLY A 81 1.54 8.79 -18.46
C GLY A 81 1.11 8.48 -17.02
N PRO A 82 1.56 9.31 -16.04
CA PRO A 82 1.30 9.06 -14.63
C PRO A 82 -0.18 9.32 -14.29
N ASN A 83 -0.78 8.32 -13.66
CA ASN A 83 -2.18 8.29 -13.26
C ASN A 83 -2.31 8.07 -11.75
N LEU A 84 -3.47 8.48 -11.22
CA LEU A 84 -3.64 8.72 -9.81
C LEU A 84 -5.10 8.63 -9.41
N LEU A 85 -5.37 7.78 -8.43
CA LEU A 85 -6.71 7.51 -7.97
C LEU A 85 -6.78 7.37 -6.45
N LYS A 86 -7.77 8.04 -5.86
CA LYS A 86 -8.08 7.94 -4.42
C LYS A 86 -9.20 6.94 -4.22
N LEU A 87 -9.03 6.03 -3.26
CA LEU A 87 -9.95 4.95 -2.93
C LEU A 87 -10.19 4.87 -1.42
N ALA A 88 -11.34 4.32 -1.03
CA ALA A 88 -11.75 4.27 0.37
C ALA A 88 -11.09 3.11 1.13
N ARG A 89 -10.77 2.00 0.45
CA ARG A 89 -10.23 0.77 1.09
C ARG A 89 -8.99 0.23 0.38
N LYS A 90 -8.09 -0.34 1.16
CA LYS A 90 -6.88 -1.04 0.66
C LYS A 90 -7.20 -2.14 -0.36
N GLU A 91 -8.26 -2.91 -0.12
CA GLU A 91 -8.68 -4.00 -1.00
C GLU A 91 -9.04 -3.51 -2.40
N GLN A 92 -9.64 -2.33 -2.52
CA GLN A 92 -9.97 -1.73 -3.82
C GLN A 92 -8.69 -1.39 -4.59
N CYS A 93 -7.67 -0.87 -3.92
CA CYS A 93 -6.35 -0.61 -4.52
C CYS A 93 -5.69 -1.91 -4.98
N LEU A 94 -5.76 -2.97 -4.18
CA LEU A 94 -5.19 -4.27 -4.54
C LEU A 94 -5.94 -4.91 -5.72
N ALA A 95 -7.28 -4.85 -5.73
CA ALA A 95 -8.09 -5.36 -6.83
C ALA A 95 -7.77 -4.65 -8.15
N LEU A 96 -7.70 -3.30 -8.13
CA LEU A 96 -7.31 -2.52 -9.30
C LEU A 96 -5.86 -2.82 -9.71
N GLY A 97 -4.94 -2.90 -8.75
CA GLY A 97 -3.54 -3.20 -8.99
C GLY A 97 -3.32 -4.56 -9.65
N THR A 98 -4.03 -5.60 -9.18
CA THR A 98 -4.01 -6.93 -9.80
C THR A 98 -4.53 -6.87 -11.24
N ARG A 99 -5.62 -6.14 -11.50
CA ARG A 99 -6.15 -5.95 -12.86
C ARG A 99 -5.16 -5.21 -13.77
N LEU A 100 -4.51 -4.16 -13.27
CA LEU A 100 -3.46 -3.42 -13.98
C LEU A 100 -2.27 -4.31 -14.35
N ARG A 101 -1.89 -5.21 -13.45
CA ARG A 101 -0.77 -6.13 -13.65
C ARG A 101 -1.11 -7.27 -14.61
N SER A 102 -2.29 -7.88 -14.47
CA SER A 102 -2.70 -9.03 -15.27
C SER A 102 -3.05 -8.66 -16.70
N LYS A 103 -3.88 -7.62 -16.89
CA LYS A 103 -4.40 -7.25 -18.22
C LYS A 103 -3.47 -6.32 -18.98
N TYR A 104 -2.91 -5.33 -18.28
CA TYR A 104 -2.17 -4.24 -18.91
C TYR A 104 -0.66 -4.30 -18.68
N LYS A 105 -0.17 -5.21 -17.82
CA LYS A 105 1.25 -5.34 -17.43
C LYS A 105 1.85 -4.05 -16.89
N ILE A 106 1.02 -3.21 -16.28
CA ILE A 106 1.41 -1.92 -15.70
C ILE A 106 1.87 -2.10 -14.26
N LYS A 107 2.94 -1.40 -13.88
CA LYS A 107 3.40 -1.31 -12.48
C LYS A 107 2.55 -0.28 -11.74
N TYR A 108 2.16 -0.62 -10.52
CA TYR A 108 1.38 0.25 -9.65
C TYR A 108 2.03 0.35 -8.27
N GLN A 109 1.75 1.45 -7.60
CA GLN A 109 2.12 1.68 -6.21
C GLN A 109 0.92 2.24 -5.46
N PHE A 110 0.76 1.93 -4.18
CA PHE A 110 -0.26 2.60 -3.38
C PHE A 110 0.20 2.93 -1.97
N TYR A 111 -0.47 3.93 -1.43
CA TYR A 111 -0.18 4.64 -0.20
C TYR A 111 -1.42 4.69 0.66
N ARG A 112 -1.21 4.76 1.97
CA ARG A 112 -2.25 5.06 2.96
C ARG A 112 -2.00 6.46 3.47
N VAL A 113 -3.02 7.31 3.42
CA VAL A 113 -2.96 8.69 3.85
C VAL A 113 -3.86 8.85 5.07
N PHE A 114 -3.28 9.34 6.15
CA PHE A 114 -4.00 9.67 7.38
C PHE A 114 -4.52 11.12 7.31
N PRO A 115 -5.57 11.47 8.07
CA PRO A 115 -6.10 12.83 8.15
C PRO A 115 -5.05 13.84 8.66
N ASN A 116 -4.07 13.36 9.43
CA ASN A 116 -2.94 14.16 9.92
C ASN A 116 -1.94 14.56 8.81
N GLY A 117 -2.15 14.10 7.57
CA GLY A 117 -1.24 14.34 6.44
C GLY A 117 -0.06 13.37 6.37
N GLU A 118 0.06 12.44 7.32
CA GLU A 118 1.06 11.38 7.25
C GLU A 118 0.73 10.38 6.15
N VAL A 119 1.72 10.07 5.31
CA VAL A 119 1.57 9.10 4.22
C VAL A 119 2.46 7.89 4.45
N GLN A 120 1.81 6.73 4.57
CA GLN A 120 2.47 5.45 4.71
C GLN A 120 2.54 4.73 3.36
N TYR A 121 3.75 4.43 2.90
CA TYR A 121 3.95 3.59 1.74
C TYR A 121 3.62 2.13 2.06
N LEU A 122 2.65 1.55 1.33
CA LEU A 122 2.19 0.19 1.61
C LEU A 122 2.69 -0.83 0.58
N HIS A 123 2.59 -0.52 -0.72
CA HIS A 123 2.86 -1.50 -1.75
C HIS A 123 3.45 -0.89 -3.02
N PRO A 124 4.47 -1.52 -3.62
CA PRO A 124 5.30 -2.61 -3.08
C PRO A 124 6.29 -2.08 -2.02
N LYS A 125 6.19 -2.55 -0.77
CA LYS A 125 6.96 -2.02 0.39
C LYS A 125 8.48 -1.92 0.17
N ASP A 126 9.04 -2.90 -0.55
CA ASP A 126 10.49 -2.99 -0.84
C ASP A 126 10.81 -2.72 -2.32
N GLY A 127 9.87 -2.14 -3.09
CA GLY A 127 9.98 -2.01 -4.55
C GLY A 127 9.82 -3.32 -5.33
N VAL A 128 9.91 -4.47 -4.64
CA VAL A 128 9.64 -5.80 -5.18
C VAL A 128 8.26 -6.27 -4.72
N TYR A 129 7.47 -6.81 -5.65
CA TYR A 129 6.16 -7.40 -5.34
C TYR A 129 6.28 -8.52 -4.30
N PRO A 130 5.29 -8.69 -3.40
CA PRO A 130 5.38 -9.62 -2.27
C PRO A 130 5.52 -11.09 -2.69
N GLU A 131 4.98 -11.45 -3.85
CA GLU A 131 5.11 -12.79 -4.44
C GLU A 131 6.56 -13.20 -4.72
N LYS A 132 7.43 -12.23 -5.03
CA LYS A 132 8.85 -12.50 -5.29
C LYS A 132 9.62 -12.43 -3.99
N VAL A 133 10.38 -13.49 -3.70
CA VAL A 133 11.24 -13.60 -2.51
C VAL A 133 12.27 -12.46 -2.48
N ASN A 134 12.45 -11.87 -1.29
CA ASN A 134 13.47 -10.86 -1.04
C ASN A 134 14.17 -11.24 0.28
N PRO A 135 15.50 -11.47 0.30
CA PRO A 135 16.22 -11.93 1.49
C PRO A 135 16.16 -10.96 2.69
N GLY A 136 15.79 -9.69 2.47
CA GLY A 136 15.61 -8.71 3.55
C GLY A 136 14.28 -8.79 4.30
N ARG A 137 13.36 -9.70 3.93
CA ARG A 137 12.04 -9.83 4.58
C ARG A 137 12.08 -10.78 5.76
N GLN A 138 11.63 -10.32 6.92
CA GLN A 138 11.38 -11.18 8.08
C GLN A 138 9.98 -11.78 7.98
N GLY A 139 9.88 -13.10 8.10
CA GLY A 139 8.61 -13.78 8.31
C GLY A 139 8.08 -13.42 9.70
N VAL A 140 6.87 -12.88 9.76
CA VAL A 140 6.18 -12.59 11.02
C VAL A 140 4.96 -13.52 11.09
N GLY A 141 4.70 -14.11 12.26
CA GLY A 141 3.63 -15.11 12.43
C GLY A 141 3.98 -16.48 11.84
N GLN A 142 5.25 -16.88 11.89
CA GLN A 142 5.68 -18.21 11.48
C GLN A 142 5.76 -19.14 12.70
N ASN A 143 5.04 -20.25 12.63
CA ASN A 143 5.16 -21.32 13.60
C ASN A 143 6.01 -22.44 13.00
N PHE A 144 7.14 -22.73 13.62
CA PHE A 144 8.06 -23.80 13.17
C PHE A 144 7.58 -25.19 13.63
N ARG A 145 6.29 -25.48 13.45
CA ARG A 145 5.67 -26.79 13.68
C ARG A 145 4.71 -27.14 12.56
N SER A 146 4.38 -28.43 12.41
CA SER A 146 3.33 -28.83 11.48
C SER A 146 1.95 -28.40 12.00
N ILE A 147 1.00 -28.14 11.10
CA ILE A 147 -0.35 -27.70 11.46
C ILE A 147 -1.07 -28.68 12.39
N GLY A 148 -0.76 -29.99 12.29
CA GLY A 148 -1.31 -31.03 13.17
C GLY A 148 -0.68 -31.13 14.56
N LYS A 149 0.41 -30.40 14.84
CA LYS A 149 1.06 -30.33 16.17
C LYS A 149 0.53 -29.16 17.01
N ASN A 150 -0.59 -28.59 16.60
CA ASN A 150 -1.30 -27.57 17.35
C ASN A 150 -1.88 -28.19 18.63
N VAL A 151 -1.68 -27.51 19.76
CA VAL A 151 -2.17 -27.98 21.07
C VAL A 151 -3.69 -28.05 21.10
N SER A 152 -4.24 -28.89 21.98
CA SER A 152 -5.69 -28.96 22.12
C SER A 152 -6.24 -27.68 22.74
N PRO A 153 -7.46 -27.21 22.39
CA PRO A 153 -8.03 -25.99 22.93
C PRO A 153 -8.13 -25.94 24.47
N ILE A 154 -8.13 -27.10 25.12
CA ILE A 154 -8.14 -27.21 26.59
C ILE A 154 -6.85 -26.69 27.23
N GLU A 155 -5.70 -26.83 26.56
CA GLU A 155 -4.38 -26.43 27.09
C GLU A 155 -4.19 -24.92 27.09
N VAL A 156 -4.87 -24.22 26.18
CA VAL A 156 -4.84 -22.74 26.08
C VAL A 156 -6.09 -22.09 26.68
N LYS A 157 -6.98 -22.87 27.28
CA LYS A 157 -8.24 -22.38 27.85
C LYS A 157 -7.97 -21.33 28.92
N PHE A 158 -8.72 -20.22 28.88
CA PHE A 158 -8.61 -19.08 29.80
C PHE A 158 -7.28 -18.29 29.77
N THR A 159 -6.35 -18.63 28.87
CA THR A 159 -5.06 -17.93 28.76
C THR A 159 -5.08 -16.73 27.82
N GLY A 160 -6.18 -16.53 27.07
CA GLY A 160 -6.32 -15.50 26.04
C GLY A 160 -5.50 -15.76 24.76
N LYS A 161 -4.69 -16.83 24.73
CA LYS A 161 -3.91 -17.26 23.57
C LYS A 161 -4.70 -18.25 22.73
N GLN A 162 -4.53 -18.19 21.42
CA GLN A 162 -5.07 -19.17 20.50
C GLN A 162 -4.09 -20.32 20.29
N VAL A 163 -4.60 -21.46 19.85
CA VAL A 163 -3.83 -22.67 19.56
C VAL A 163 -2.71 -22.44 18.53
N TYR A 164 -2.88 -21.45 17.65
CA TYR A 164 -1.91 -21.06 16.63
C TYR A 164 -1.00 -19.89 17.06
N ASP A 165 -1.17 -19.30 18.25
CA ASP A 165 -0.31 -18.21 18.73
C ASP A 165 0.97 -18.72 19.42
N LEU A 166 0.99 -20.02 19.74
CA LEU A 166 2.13 -20.73 20.32
C LEU A 166 3.20 -21.05 19.29
#